data_AF-A0A7J9VHK8-F1
#
_entry.id   AF-A0A7J9VHK8-F1
#
_cell.length_a   1.000
_cell.length_b   1.000
_cell.length_c   1.000
_cell.angle_alpha   90.00
_cell.angle_beta   90.00
_cell.angle_gamma   90.00
#
_symmetry.space_group_name_H-M   'P 1'
#
loop_
_entity.id
_entity.type
_entity.pdbx_description
1 polymer ?
#
loop_
_entity_poly.entity_id
_entity_poly.type
_entity_poly.pdbx_seq_one_letter_code
_entity_poly.pdbx_strand_id
1 'polypeptide(L)'
;MVLLVVAGCGQESPAPSPPAGHAGGHGHHAGAAMGHGHTSGVETVGDGRSASAGGYTLADVRFPGTPGEGTLSFLILNDHGQPHTRFQREQTKLMHVYVVRTDLADFDHIHPDMAADGTWTAPLTLERAGT
;
A
#
# COMPACT_ATOMS: atom_id res chain seq x y z
N MET A 1 4.85 -19.58 4.37
CA MET A 1 3.93 -18.51 3.95
C MET A 1 4.14 -17.28 4.84
N VAL A 2 5.13 -16.45 4.49
CA VAL A 2 5.27 -15.13 5.10
C VAL A 2 4.12 -14.27 4.61
N LEU A 3 3.42 -13.62 5.53
CA LEU A 3 2.35 -12.71 5.16
C LEU A 3 2.93 -11.30 4.98
N LEU A 4 2.76 -10.75 3.78
CA LEU A 4 3.02 -9.34 3.49
C LEU A 4 1.70 -8.59 3.45
N VAL A 5 1.51 -7.63 4.36
CA VAL A 5 0.42 -6.65 4.25
C VAL A 5 1.02 -5.36 3.74
N VAL A 6 0.55 -4.89 2.60
CA VAL A 6 0.94 -3.63 2.00
C VAL A 6 -0.25 -2.67 2.08
N ALA A 7 -0.03 -1.52 2.71
CA ALA A 7 -0.96 -0.41 2.67
C ALA A 7 -0.31 0.75 1.93
N GLY A 8 -0.99 1.26 0.91
CA GLY A 8 -0.58 2.39 0.10
C GLY A 8 -1.76 2.96 -0.65
N CYS A 9 -1.94 4.28 -0.58
CA CYS A 9 -3.00 4.98 -1.30
C CYS A 9 -2.51 5.29 -2.74
N GLY A 10 -3.01 4.53 -3.71
CA GLY A 10 -2.82 4.81 -5.15
C GLY A 10 -3.86 5.79 -5.69
N GLN A 11 -3.58 6.40 -6.84
CA GLN A 11 -4.63 7.07 -7.63
C GLN A 11 -4.87 6.27 -8.91
N GLU A 12 -6.11 5.79 -9.05
CA GLU A 12 -6.65 5.33 -10.33
C GLU A 12 -6.89 6.55 -11.24
N SER A 13 -6.56 6.48 -12.52
CA SER A 13 -6.89 7.58 -13.45
C SER A 13 -8.36 7.48 -13.88
N PRO A 14 -9.20 8.49 -13.63
CA PRO A 14 -10.61 8.42 -14.04
C PRO A 14 -10.77 8.64 -15.55
N ALA A 15 -11.67 7.86 -16.18
CA ALA A 15 -12.13 8.09 -17.55
C ALA A 15 -12.95 9.41 -17.67
N PRO A 16 -12.91 10.12 -18.82
CA PRO A 16 -13.60 11.41 -18.96
C PRO A 16 -15.13 11.26 -18.98
N SER A 17 -15.83 12.07 -18.18
CA SER A 17 -17.30 12.18 -18.16
C SER A 17 -17.79 13.57 -18.65
N PRO A 18 -19.00 13.67 -19.26
CA PRO A 18 -19.56 14.90 -19.84
C PRO A 18 -20.20 15.86 -18.80
N PRO A 19 -20.56 17.13 -19.16
CA PRO A 19 -20.83 18.20 -18.20
C PRO A 19 -22.26 18.26 -17.61
N ALA A 20 -22.35 19.01 -16.51
CA ALA A 20 -23.38 19.02 -15.46
C ALA A 20 -24.64 19.91 -15.69
N GLY A 21 -25.70 19.66 -14.89
CA GLY A 21 -26.89 20.51 -14.73
C GLY A 21 -27.26 20.76 -13.24
N HIS A 22 -27.79 21.96 -12.95
CA HIS A 22 -28.04 22.62 -11.64
C HIS A 22 -29.32 22.08 -10.91
N ALA A 23 -29.71 22.36 -9.64
CA ALA A 23 -29.66 23.58 -8.81
C ALA A 23 -30.11 23.35 -7.31
N GLY A 24 -29.64 24.24 -6.40
CA GLY A 24 -30.29 24.77 -5.15
C GLY A 24 -30.46 23.85 -3.92
N GLY A 25 -30.32 24.22 -2.64
CA GLY A 25 -30.00 25.45 -1.89
C GLY A 25 -30.53 25.31 -0.44
N HIS A 26 -29.81 25.82 0.57
CA HIS A 26 -30.20 26.29 1.94
C HIS A 26 -29.13 25.98 3.01
N GLY A 27 -28.65 27.03 3.69
CA GLY A 27 -27.57 26.97 4.68
C GLY A 27 -28.05 26.93 6.14
N HIS A 28 -27.13 26.65 7.06
CA HIS A 28 -26.63 27.55 8.12
C HIS A 28 -25.81 26.77 9.17
N HIS A 29 -24.87 27.50 9.78
CA HIS A 29 -24.14 27.28 11.04
C HIS A 29 -22.73 26.66 10.97
N ALA A 30 -21.77 27.57 11.16
CA ALA A 30 -20.37 27.32 11.43
C ALA A 30 -20.20 26.67 12.80
N GLY A 31 -19.53 25.51 12.81
CA GLY A 31 -18.81 24.97 13.95
C GLY A 31 -17.44 24.55 13.45
N ALA A 32 -16.40 25.28 13.87
CA ALA A 32 -15.03 24.94 13.57
C ALA A 32 -14.68 23.62 14.28
N ALA A 33 -14.69 22.52 13.52
CA ALA A 33 -14.00 21.29 13.88
C ALA A 33 -12.71 21.26 13.07
N MET A 34 -11.57 21.39 13.75
CA MET A 34 -10.26 21.08 13.17
C MET A 34 -10.29 19.62 12.69
N GLY A 35 -10.49 19.46 11.38
CA GLY A 35 -10.46 18.17 10.72
C GLY A 35 -9.06 17.58 10.74
N HIS A 36 -8.89 16.45 11.42
CA HIS A 36 -7.95 15.46 10.93
C HIS A 36 -8.66 14.72 9.80
N GLY A 37 -8.46 15.25 8.59
CA GLY A 37 -9.05 14.73 7.38
C GLY A 37 -8.54 13.33 7.11
N HIS A 38 -9.31 12.32 7.50
CA HIS A 38 -9.36 11.09 6.74
C HIS A 38 -9.99 11.48 5.40
N THR A 39 -9.17 11.74 4.40
CA THR A 39 -9.68 11.71 3.03
C THR A 39 -10.13 10.27 2.83
N SER A 40 -11.43 10.04 2.82
CA SER A 40 -12.05 8.76 2.49
C SER A 40 -11.79 8.45 1.01
N GLY A 41 -10.55 8.18 0.64
CA GLY A 41 -10.28 7.24 -0.42
C GLY A 41 -10.77 5.88 0.07
N VAL A 42 -11.40 5.10 -0.79
CA VAL A 42 -11.61 3.68 -0.48
C VAL A 42 -10.22 3.10 -0.30
N GLU A 43 -9.83 2.89 0.95
CA GLU A 43 -8.66 2.09 1.27
C GLU A 43 -9.02 0.68 0.80
N THR A 44 -8.47 0.26 -0.33
CA THR A 44 -8.54 -1.14 -0.74
C THR A 44 -7.63 -1.94 0.17
N VAL A 45 -8.17 -2.26 1.34
CA VAL A 45 -7.54 -3.11 2.34
C VAL A 45 -7.67 -4.54 1.85
N GLY A 46 -6.53 -5.16 1.52
CA GLY A 46 -6.47 -6.60 1.32
C GLY A 46 -6.79 -7.35 2.61
N ASP A 47 -7.22 -8.60 2.50
CA ASP A 47 -7.48 -9.49 3.65
C ASP A 47 -6.21 -9.93 4.40
N GLY A 48 -5.04 -9.44 3.97
CA GLY A 48 -3.75 -9.88 4.47
C GLY A 48 -3.57 -11.39 4.30
N ARG A 49 -4.01 -11.98 3.19
CA ARG A 49 -3.67 -13.37 2.79
C ARG A 49 -3.57 -13.50 1.28
N SER A 50 -4.36 -12.72 0.56
CA SER A 50 -4.41 -12.64 -0.88
C SER A 50 -3.30 -11.74 -1.41
N ALA A 51 -2.67 -12.15 -2.51
CA ALA A 51 -1.67 -11.34 -3.20
C ALA A 51 -2.27 -10.14 -3.96
N SER A 52 -3.59 -10.13 -4.17
CA SER A 52 -4.28 -9.08 -4.93
C SER A 52 -5.41 -8.48 -4.12
N ALA A 53 -5.56 -7.16 -4.21
CA ALA A 53 -6.64 -6.40 -3.60
C ALA A 53 -6.86 -5.10 -4.40
N GLY A 54 -8.12 -4.72 -4.62
CA GLY A 54 -8.42 -3.41 -5.21
C GLY A 54 -7.88 -3.17 -6.62
N GLY A 55 -7.71 -4.22 -7.43
CA GLY A 55 -7.09 -4.11 -8.76
C GLY A 55 -5.56 -4.10 -8.75
N TYR A 56 -4.93 -4.10 -7.58
CA TYR A 56 -3.48 -4.21 -7.45
C TYR A 56 -3.05 -5.63 -7.11
N THR A 57 -1.84 -6.01 -7.52
CA THR A 57 -1.23 -7.31 -7.22
C THR A 57 0.19 -7.14 -6.69
N LEU A 58 0.48 -7.74 -5.55
CA LEU A 58 1.82 -7.92 -5.03
C LEU A 58 2.53 -9.03 -5.81
N ALA A 59 3.65 -8.69 -6.46
CA ALA A 59 4.38 -9.60 -7.33
C ALA A 59 5.88 -9.59 -7.04
N ASP A 60 6.58 -10.60 -7.54
CA ASP A 60 8.05 -10.73 -7.49
C ASP A 60 8.66 -10.51 -6.10
N VAL A 61 7.96 -10.97 -5.05
CA VAL A 61 8.42 -10.87 -3.67
C VAL A 61 9.67 -11.73 -3.48
N ARG A 62 10.77 -11.10 -3.09
CA ARG A 62 12.05 -11.74 -2.80
C ARG A 62 12.51 -11.34 -1.41
N PHE A 63 12.60 -12.33 -0.53
CA PHE A 63 13.18 -12.18 0.80
C PHE A 63 14.70 -12.39 0.76
N PRO A 64 15.43 -11.94 1.80
CA PRO A 64 16.81 -12.36 2.04
C PRO A 64 16.95 -13.89 1.94
N GLY A 65 17.94 -14.36 1.18
CA GLY A 65 18.15 -15.79 0.91
C GLY A 65 18.79 -16.57 2.07
N THR A 66 19.30 -15.86 3.07
CA THR A 66 19.95 -16.44 4.25
C THR A 66 19.48 -15.71 5.51
N PRO A 67 19.51 -16.36 6.69
CA PRO A 67 19.25 -15.68 7.94
C PRO A 67 20.22 -14.50 8.19
N GLY A 68 19.73 -13.49 8.89
CA GLY A 68 20.43 -12.24 9.16
C GLY A 68 19.96 -11.08 8.30
N GLU A 69 20.81 -10.07 8.15
CA GLU A 69 20.52 -8.86 7.37
C GLU A 69 20.45 -9.16 5.87
N GLY A 70 19.48 -8.54 5.19
CA GLY A 70 19.39 -8.54 3.75
C GLY A 70 18.41 -7.52 3.22
N THR A 71 17.96 -7.72 1.99
CA THR A 71 17.02 -6.82 1.30
C THR A 71 15.75 -7.57 0.93
N LEU A 72 14.61 -6.99 1.30
CA LEU A 72 13.32 -7.34 0.72
C LEU A 72 13.14 -6.57 -0.60
N SER A 73 12.67 -7.24 -1.65
CA SER A 73 12.22 -6.57 -2.87
C SER A 73 10.87 -7.09 -3.38
N PHE A 74 10.09 -6.25 -4.02
CA PHE A 74 8.81 -6.65 -4.65
C PHE A 74 8.32 -5.59 -5.67
N LEU A 75 7.27 -5.94 -6.40
CA LEU A 75 6.51 -5.05 -7.28
C LEU A 75 5.05 -4.95 -6.80
N ILE A 76 4.44 -3.79 -7.05
CA ILE A 76 2.98 -3.64 -7.03
C ILE A 76 2.54 -3.45 -8.48
N LEU A 77 1.77 -4.38 -9.00
CA LEU A 77 1.22 -4.33 -10.35
C LEU A 77 -0.20 -3.75 -10.32
N ASN A 78 -0.56 -2.99 -11.35
CA ASN A 78 -1.96 -2.61 -11.60
C ASN A 78 -2.75 -3.77 -12.23
N ASP A 79 -4.01 -3.51 -12.57
CA ASP A 79 -4.94 -4.45 -13.20
C ASP A 79 -4.51 -4.88 -14.61
N HIS A 80 -3.63 -4.10 -15.25
CA HIS A 80 -2.96 -4.43 -16.51
C HIS A 80 -1.66 -5.23 -16.35
N GLY A 81 -1.26 -5.58 -15.12
CA GLY A 81 -0.03 -6.32 -14.84
C GLY A 81 1.25 -5.50 -15.00
N GLN A 82 1.16 -4.16 -15.01
CA GLN A 82 2.31 -3.25 -15.14
C GLN A 82 2.70 -2.71 -13.76
N PRO A 83 4.00 -2.44 -13.50
CA PRO A 83 4.43 -1.78 -12.27
C PRO A 83 3.70 -0.45 -12.06
N HIS A 84 2.98 -0.36 -10.96
CA HIS A 84 2.37 0.89 -10.52
C HIS A 84 3.44 1.73 -9.83
N THR A 85 3.54 3.01 -10.20
CA THR A 85 4.59 3.92 -9.70
C THR A 85 4.03 5.25 -9.17
N ARG A 86 2.70 5.36 -9.02
CA ARG A 86 2.03 6.61 -8.62
C ARG A 86 1.36 6.46 -7.26
N PHE A 87 2.16 6.59 -6.21
CA PHE A 87 1.69 6.48 -4.83
C PHE A 87 1.52 7.85 -4.17
N GLN A 88 0.55 7.95 -3.29
CA GLN A 88 0.42 9.05 -2.35
C GLN A 88 1.08 8.68 -1.03
N ARG A 89 1.58 9.68 -0.30
CA ARG A 89 2.05 9.44 1.06
C ARG A 89 0.85 9.16 1.96
N GLU A 90 0.89 8.04 2.64
CA GLU A 90 0.06 7.78 3.80
C GLU A 90 0.89 8.13 5.05
N GLN A 91 0.36 9.01 5.89
CA GLN A 91 1.13 9.66 6.95
C GLN A 91 2.43 10.31 6.42
N THR A 92 3.59 9.70 6.71
CA THR A 92 4.92 10.24 6.37
C THR A 92 5.64 9.44 5.28
N LYS A 93 5.10 8.31 4.84
CA LYS A 93 5.76 7.35 3.95
C LYS A 93 4.87 7.02 2.76
N LEU A 94 5.47 6.57 1.67
CA LEU A 94 4.70 6.12 0.50
C LEU A 94 4.10 4.72 0.70
N MET A 95 4.72 3.91 1.56
CA MET A 95 4.31 2.53 1.75
C MET A 95 4.63 2.04 3.16
N HIS A 96 3.67 1.32 3.72
CA HIS A 96 3.82 0.57 4.96
C HIS A 96 3.75 -0.92 4.64
N VAL A 97 4.77 -1.65 5.06
CA VAL A 97 4.87 -3.09 4.83
C VAL A 97 5.02 -3.79 6.17
N TYR A 98 4.13 -4.76 6.41
CA TYR A 98 4.25 -5.71 7.52
C TYR A 98 4.75 -7.04 7.00
N VAL A 99 5.93 -7.45 7.44
CA VAL A 99 6.47 -8.79 7.20
C VAL A 99 6.13 -9.63 8.43
N VAL A 100 5.27 -10.64 8.28
CA VAL A 100 4.82 -11.47 9.40
C VAL A 100 5.24 -12.92 9.18
N ARG A 101 5.86 -13.52 10.21
CA ARG A 101 6.24 -14.95 10.19
C ARG A 101 5.02 -15.87 10.05
N THR A 102 5.22 -17.06 9.51
CA THR A 102 4.18 -18.10 9.38
C THR A 102 3.60 -18.54 10.71
N ASP A 103 4.47 -18.71 11.71
CA ASP A 103 4.13 -19.10 13.07
C ASP A 103 3.65 -17.92 13.92
N LEU A 104 3.55 -16.72 13.32
CA LEU A 104 3.11 -15.48 13.96
C LEU A 104 3.96 -15.06 15.17
N ALA A 105 5.17 -15.60 15.32
CA ALA A 105 6.00 -15.33 16.49
C ALA A 105 6.59 -13.91 16.47
N ASP A 106 6.88 -13.37 15.28
CA ASP A 106 7.42 -12.01 15.10
C ASP A 106 6.85 -11.35 13.84
N PHE A 107 6.97 -10.01 13.82
CA PHE A 107 6.71 -9.19 12.65
C PHE A 107 7.64 -7.98 12.59
N ASP A 108 7.90 -7.49 11.38
CA ASP A 108 8.58 -6.23 11.12
C ASP A 108 7.65 -5.25 10.41
N HIS A 109 7.65 -3.99 10.85
CA HIS A 109 7.02 -2.87 10.15
C HIS A 109 8.09 -2.02 9.48
N ILE A 110 8.17 -2.11 8.16
CA ILE A 110 9.20 -1.44 7.36
C ILE A 110 8.56 -0.48 6.35
N HIS A 111 9.35 0.50 5.91
CA HIS A 111 8.96 1.52 4.94
C HIS A 111 9.90 1.44 3.73
N PRO A 112 9.56 0.64 2.71
CA PRO A 112 10.39 0.52 1.51
C PRO A 112 10.47 1.82 0.71
N ASP A 113 11.56 1.98 -0.03
CA ASP A 113 11.72 3.01 -1.04
C ASP A 113 11.52 2.42 -2.43
N MET A 114 10.95 3.22 -3.34
CA MET A 114 10.65 2.81 -4.72
C MET A 114 11.69 3.34 -5.70
N ALA A 115 12.24 2.46 -6.53
CA ALA A 115 13.07 2.83 -7.67
C ALA A 115 12.21 3.32 -8.85
N ALA A 116 12.83 3.94 -9.85
CA ALA A 116 12.13 4.51 -11.00
C ALA A 116 11.39 3.46 -11.86
N ASP A 117 11.79 2.19 -11.80
CA ASP A 117 11.16 1.07 -12.50
C ASP A 117 9.96 0.47 -11.73
N GLY A 118 9.64 0.99 -10.54
CA GLY A 118 8.58 0.51 -9.67
C GLY A 118 8.98 -0.59 -8.69
N THR A 119 10.24 -1.00 -8.68
CA THR A 119 10.76 -1.94 -7.68
C THR A 119 10.81 -1.28 -6.31
N TRP A 120 10.21 -1.91 -5.32
CA TRP A 120 10.28 -1.51 -3.92
C TRP A 120 11.38 -2.28 -3.21
N THR A 121 12.16 -1.60 -2.36
CA THR A 121 13.22 -2.23 -1.56
C THR A 121 13.28 -1.71 -0.13
N ALA A 122 13.59 -2.59 0.81
CA ALA A 122 13.85 -2.24 2.21
C ALA A 122 14.91 -3.16 2.82
N PRO A 123 15.76 -2.65 3.75
CA PRO A 123 16.54 -3.52 4.62
C PRO A 123 15.59 -4.36 5.49
N LEU A 124 15.90 -5.63 5.65
CA LEU A 124 15.14 -6.58 6.45
C LEU A 124 16.08 -7.55 7.13
N THR A 125 15.89 -7.78 8.43
CA THR A 125 16.67 -8.74 9.20
C THR A 125 15.77 -9.92 9.55
N LEU A 126 16.13 -11.11 9.05
CA LEU A 126 15.41 -12.34 9.33
C LEU A 126 16.32 -13.32 10.08
N GLU A 127 16.28 -13.31 11.41
CA GLU A 127 17.12 -14.20 12.24
C GLU A 127 16.86 -15.70 11.98
N ARG A 128 15.65 -16.03 11.54
CA ARG A 128 15.23 -17.38 11.18
C ARG A 128 13.99 -17.34 10.29
N ALA A 129 13.83 -18.34 9.42
CA ALA A 129 12.56 -18.57 8.75
C ALA A 129 11.45 -18.97 9.74
N GLY A 130 10.23 -18.50 9.52
CA GLY A 130 9.06 -19.02 10.24
C GLY A 130 8.81 -20.49 9.89
N THR A 131 8.40 -21.28 10.89
CA THR A 131 8.01 -22.69 10.71
C THR A 131 6.51 -22.89 10.63
#